data_AF-A0A3B9JDH7-F1
#
_entry.id   AF-A0A3B9JDH7-F1
#
_cell.length_a   1.000
_cell.length_b   1.000
_cell.length_c   1.000
_cell.angle_alpha   90.00
_cell.angle_beta   90.00
_cell.angle_gamma   90.00
#
_symmetry.space_group_name_H-M   'P 1'
#
loop_
_entity.id
_entity.type
_entity.pdbx_description
1 polymer ?
#
loop_
_entity_poly.entity_id
_entity_poly.type
_entity_poly.pdbx_seq_one_letter_code
_entity_poly.pdbx_strand_id
1 'polypeptide(L)'
;MLILIPAYLVALLIPAFSLWLVYKLDFYKTGEFRIIMVSFFAGIIAFWLASQANRTTISQGWLERLDVIRYSAPIVEEILKGLILWYLVSRPRFTYFVEGAVYGFAAGIGFAIFENFQYIESAQSAGLTLALSRVVSTNLIHAAATSALGIFLGQARFERGWLRRIGVGLAGLLIAMLLHVGFNNLVTRVDSGLLLLYAAVCGLAGAGLIAFTIKRGLKTGKIWLEESLGMADRVTSGEAAVVTRMESVDDILEPLAERFGKKKTNEIKDFLTKQARLGFMRKSVERLSDERMKRGTEEEIVKLREQVDIARRKVGSYAMLFLRHTFPEDSSPLWGRLESLIQEKAAARPASGGVNLWATLKTRQEEQKNQPKQEHEE
;
A
#
# COMPACT_ATOMS: atom_id res chain seq x y z
N MET A 1 -18.26 1.44 -37.43
CA MET A 1 -17.50 2.21 -36.41
C MET A 1 -18.36 2.71 -35.25
N LEU A 2 -19.54 3.30 -35.47
CA LEU A 2 -20.40 3.82 -34.37
C LEU A 2 -20.77 2.79 -33.27
N ILE A 3 -20.95 1.51 -33.64
CA ILE A 3 -21.32 0.43 -32.70
C ILE A 3 -20.20 0.10 -31.68
N LEU A 4 -18.95 0.43 -31.99
CA LEU A 4 -17.79 0.13 -31.13
C LEU A 4 -17.48 1.25 -30.14
N ILE A 5 -18.02 2.45 -30.34
CA ILE A 5 -17.78 3.60 -29.44
C ILE A 5 -18.16 3.26 -27.98
N PRO A 6 -19.31 2.62 -27.70
CA PRO A 6 -19.64 2.22 -26.33
C PRO A 6 -18.63 1.23 -25.74
N ALA A 7 -18.08 0.29 -26.52
CA ALA A 7 -17.07 -0.66 -26.03
C ALA A 7 -15.77 0.05 -25.64
N TYR A 8 -15.28 0.96 -26.48
CA TYR A 8 -14.09 1.75 -26.19
C TYR A 8 -14.29 2.66 -24.97
N LEU A 9 -15.47 3.27 -24.83
CA LEU A 9 -15.81 4.05 -23.65
C LEU A 9 -15.81 3.20 -22.38
N VAL A 10 -16.40 2.00 -22.40
CA VAL A 10 -16.36 1.10 -21.24
C VAL A 10 -14.94 0.63 -20.93
N ALA A 11 -14.16 0.30 -21.96
CA ALA A 11 -12.75 -0.09 -21.85
C ALA A 11 -11.84 1.00 -21.28
N LEU A 12 -12.25 2.27 -21.36
CA LEU A 12 -11.53 3.39 -20.78
C LEU A 12 -12.08 3.79 -19.40
N LEU A 13 -13.40 3.95 -19.27
CA LEU A 13 -14.05 4.55 -18.12
C LEU A 13 -14.00 3.65 -16.88
N ILE A 14 -14.21 2.34 -17.02
CA ILE A 14 -14.10 1.40 -15.89
C ILE A 14 -12.69 1.41 -15.27
N PRO A 15 -11.61 1.21 -16.04
CA PRO A 15 -10.25 1.24 -15.49
C PRO A 15 -9.85 2.63 -14.98
N ALA A 16 -10.28 3.71 -15.64
CA ALA A 16 -10.04 5.07 -15.15
C ALA A 16 -10.76 5.32 -13.81
N PHE A 17 -12.00 4.86 -13.68
CA PHE A 17 -12.77 4.97 -12.45
C PHE A 17 -12.15 4.13 -11.32
N SER A 18 -11.67 2.92 -11.60
CA SER A 18 -11.02 2.09 -10.58
C SER A 18 -9.72 2.71 -10.09
N LEU A 19 -8.93 3.33 -10.97
CA LEU A 19 -7.74 4.10 -10.58
C LEU A 19 -8.09 5.32 -9.74
N TRP A 20 -9.13 6.06 -10.11
CA TRP A 20 -9.65 7.16 -9.31
C TRP A 20 -10.10 6.70 -7.93
N LEU A 21 -10.80 5.56 -7.84
CA LEU A 21 -11.25 4.98 -6.59
C LEU A 21 -10.08 4.59 -5.68
N VAL A 22 -9.06 3.90 -6.22
CA VAL A 22 -7.86 3.54 -5.46
C VAL A 22 -7.11 4.78 -5.00
N TYR A 23 -6.98 5.80 -5.86
CA TYR A 23 -6.37 7.07 -5.47
C TYR A 23 -7.15 7.79 -4.36
N LYS A 24 -8.48 7.65 -4.34
CA LYS A 24 -9.33 8.18 -3.26
C LYS A 24 -9.24 7.39 -1.96
N LEU A 25 -9.05 6.06 -2.06
CA LEU A 25 -8.91 5.17 -0.91
C LEU A 25 -7.51 5.20 -0.27
N ASP A 26 -6.49 5.74 -0.95
CA ASP A 26 -5.21 6.07 -0.33
C ASP A 26 -5.35 7.31 0.58
N PHE A 27 -5.91 7.09 1.77
CA PHE A 27 -6.17 8.15 2.78
C PHE A 27 -4.92 8.93 3.16
N TYR A 28 -3.74 8.31 3.07
CA TYR A 28 -2.47 8.95 3.41
C TYR A 28 -1.79 9.64 2.22
N LYS A 29 -2.33 9.51 1.00
CA LYS A 29 -1.73 9.94 -0.27
C LYS A 29 -0.22 9.73 -0.31
N THR A 30 0.17 8.52 0.07
CA THR A 30 1.58 8.13 0.19
C THR A 30 2.28 8.20 -1.15
N GLY A 31 1.56 7.89 -2.23
CA GLY A 31 1.98 8.14 -3.60
C GLY A 31 1.65 9.55 -4.06
N GLU A 32 2.66 10.26 -4.58
CA GLU A 32 2.41 11.51 -5.31
C GLU A 32 1.61 11.21 -6.59
N PHE A 33 0.58 12.01 -6.86
CA PHE A 33 -0.21 11.89 -8.09
C PHE A 33 0.65 11.82 -9.35
N ARG A 34 1.73 12.61 -9.42
CA ARG A 34 2.68 12.61 -10.52
C ARG A 34 3.34 11.23 -10.72
N ILE A 35 3.69 10.53 -9.65
CA ILE A 35 4.36 9.23 -9.72
C ILE A 35 3.37 8.12 -10.05
N ILE A 36 2.14 8.22 -9.54
CA ILE A 36 1.04 7.33 -9.96
C ILE A 36 0.81 7.45 -11.46
N MET A 37 0.80 8.68 -12.00
CA MET A 37 0.68 8.91 -13.45
C MET A 37 1.89 8.39 -14.23
N VAL A 38 3.12 8.58 -13.72
CA VAL A 38 4.32 7.97 -14.34
C VAL A 38 4.18 6.44 -14.41
N SER A 39 3.69 5.80 -13.34
CA SER A 39 3.47 4.36 -13.32
C SER A 39 2.40 3.93 -14.33
N PHE A 40 1.30 4.68 -14.42
CA PHE A 40 0.25 4.47 -15.41
C PHE A 40 0.76 4.55 -16.85
N PHE A 41 1.48 5.62 -17.22
CA PHE A 41 2.04 5.78 -18.56
C PHE A 41 3.14 4.75 -18.86
N ALA A 42 3.93 4.35 -17.87
CA ALA A 42 4.87 3.26 -18.05
C ALA A 42 4.18 1.91 -18.32
N GLY A 43 2.99 1.68 -17.75
CA GLY A 43 2.13 0.55 -18.12
C GLY A 43 1.73 0.54 -19.60
N ILE A 44 1.39 1.72 -20.15
CA ILE A 44 1.09 1.88 -21.58
C ILE A 44 2.32 1.56 -22.44
N ILE A 45 3.50 2.05 -22.04
CA ILE A 45 4.76 1.75 -22.73
C ILE A 45 5.06 0.25 -22.66
N ALA A 46 4.85 -0.38 -21.49
CA ALA A 46 5.02 -1.81 -21.31
C ALA A 46 4.09 -2.62 -22.23
N PHE A 47 2.85 -2.18 -22.45
CA PHE A 47 1.95 -2.79 -23.43
C PHE A 47 2.50 -2.70 -24.85
N TRP A 48 2.98 -1.53 -25.27
CA TRP A 48 3.58 -1.37 -26.59
C TRP A 48 4.79 -2.28 -26.80
N LEU A 49 5.70 -2.33 -25.83
CA LEU A 49 6.88 -3.20 -25.90
C LEU A 49 6.49 -4.68 -25.91
N ALA A 50 5.54 -5.09 -25.06
CA ALA A 50 5.05 -6.46 -24.99
C ALA A 50 4.37 -6.88 -26.29
N SER A 51 3.50 -6.04 -26.85
CA SER A 51 2.79 -6.35 -28.10
C SER A 51 3.76 -6.53 -29.27
N GLN A 52 4.82 -5.72 -29.35
CA GLN A 52 5.88 -5.88 -30.36
C GLN A 52 6.68 -7.17 -30.15
N ALA A 53 7.07 -7.47 -28.91
CA ALA A 53 7.77 -8.72 -28.59
C ALA A 53 6.91 -9.95 -28.96
N ASN A 54 5.64 -9.96 -28.55
CA ASN A 54 4.69 -11.04 -28.82
C ASN A 54 4.46 -11.22 -30.33
N ARG A 55 4.28 -10.13 -31.10
CA ARG A 55 4.14 -10.19 -32.57
C ARG A 55 5.40 -10.76 -33.23
N THR A 56 6.59 -10.36 -32.75
CA THR A 56 7.87 -10.87 -33.27
C THR A 56 7.99 -12.37 -33.03
N THR A 57 7.71 -12.84 -31.81
CA THR A 57 7.73 -14.27 -31.47
C THR A 57 6.81 -15.10 -32.37
N ILE A 58 5.61 -14.58 -32.68
CA ILE A 58 4.65 -15.25 -33.56
C ILE A 58 5.13 -15.23 -35.02
N SER A 59 5.56 -14.07 -35.54
CA SER A 59 5.95 -13.91 -36.94
C SER A 59 7.22 -14.68 -37.32
N GLN A 60 8.15 -14.87 -36.37
CA GLN A 60 9.35 -15.67 -36.56
C GLN A 60 9.11 -17.17 -36.35
N GLY A 61 7.89 -17.58 -36.00
CA GLY A 61 7.54 -18.99 -35.78
C GLY A 61 8.21 -19.61 -34.55
N TRP A 62 8.67 -18.81 -33.58
CA TRP A 62 9.31 -19.32 -32.36
C TRP A 62 8.31 -20.07 -31.47
N LEU A 63 7.08 -19.58 -31.42
CA LEU A 63 5.97 -20.19 -30.68
C LEU A 63 4.67 -20.01 -31.46
N GLU A 64 3.76 -20.98 -31.31
CA GLU A 64 2.41 -20.85 -31.85
C GLU A 64 1.64 -19.72 -31.16
N ARG A 65 0.69 -19.10 -31.88
CA ARG A 65 -0.11 -17.99 -31.38
C ARG A 65 -0.81 -18.30 -30.06
N LEU A 66 -1.32 -19.53 -29.90
CA LEU A 66 -2.01 -19.93 -28.67
C LEU A 66 -1.05 -20.06 -27.49
N ASP A 67 0.16 -20.57 -27.70
CA ASP A 67 1.17 -20.69 -26.65
C ASP A 67 1.71 -19.32 -26.22
N VAL A 68 1.83 -18.39 -27.17
CA VAL A 68 2.15 -17.00 -26.85
C VAL A 68 1.08 -16.40 -25.94
N ILE A 69 -0.19 -16.47 -26.31
CA ILE A 69 -1.30 -15.89 -25.51
C ILE A 69 -1.38 -16.54 -24.13
N ARG A 70 -1.19 -17.86 -24.03
CA ARG A 70 -1.35 -18.62 -22.79
C ARG A 70 -0.18 -18.49 -21.84
N TYR A 71 1.04 -18.43 -22.35
CA TYR A 71 2.24 -18.59 -21.53
C TYR A 71 3.23 -17.44 -21.70
N SER A 72 3.73 -17.23 -22.92
CA SER A 72 4.83 -16.29 -23.14
C SER A 72 4.43 -14.83 -22.92
N ALA A 73 3.28 -14.42 -23.44
CA ALA A 73 2.80 -13.04 -23.34
C ALA A 73 2.62 -12.57 -21.88
N PRO A 74 1.87 -13.29 -21.01
CA PRO A 74 1.75 -12.92 -19.60
C PRO A 74 3.10 -12.74 -18.90
N ILE A 75 4.08 -13.60 -19.20
CA ILE A 75 5.42 -13.55 -18.61
C ILE A 75 6.15 -12.26 -19.05
N VAL A 76 6.21 -12.01 -20.35
CA VAL A 76 6.86 -10.82 -20.91
C VAL A 76 6.21 -9.54 -20.38
N GLU A 77 4.88 -9.52 -20.29
CA GLU A 77 4.11 -8.38 -19.83
C GLU A 77 4.38 -8.03 -18.37
N GLU A 78 4.38 -9.02 -17.46
CA GLU A 78 4.67 -8.76 -16.04
C GLU A 78 6.14 -8.39 -15.82
N ILE A 79 7.09 -8.89 -16.63
CA ILE A 79 8.50 -8.43 -16.59
C ILE A 79 8.57 -6.94 -16.93
N LEU A 80 7.98 -6.54 -18.06
CA LEU A 80 8.04 -5.15 -18.56
C LEU A 80 7.39 -4.17 -17.58
N LYS A 81 6.23 -4.52 -17.00
CA LYS A 81 5.61 -3.74 -15.91
C LYS A 81 6.48 -3.74 -14.65
N GLY A 82 7.09 -4.87 -14.33
CA GLY A 82 7.97 -5.02 -13.17
C GLY A 82 9.18 -4.10 -13.20
N LEU A 83 9.73 -3.79 -14.38
CA LEU A 83 10.88 -2.90 -14.52
C LEU A 83 10.60 -1.48 -14.00
N ILE A 84 9.44 -0.90 -14.32
CA ILE A 84 9.09 0.42 -13.80
C ILE A 84 8.85 0.39 -12.30
N LEU A 85 8.19 -0.66 -11.78
CA LEU A 85 7.95 -0.79 -10.34
C LEU A 85 9.25 -0.93 -9.58
N TRP A 86 10.18 -1.78 -10.06
CA TRP A 86 11.49 -1.94 -9.45
C TRP A 86 12.25 -0.60 -9.41
N TYR A 87 12.21 0.16 -10.50
CA TYR A 87 12.80 1.49 -10.56
C TYR A 87 12.17 2.46 -9.55
N LEU A 88 10.84 2.56 -9.49
CA LEU A 88 10.12 3.48 -8.59
C LEU A 88 10.34 3.10 -7.12
N VAL A 89 10.22 1.82 -6.79
CA VAL A 89 10.44 1.27 -5.45
C VAL A 89 11.90 1.39 -5.03
N SER A 90 12.84 1.57 -5.95
CA SER A 90 14.26 1.80 -5.63
C SER A 90 14.58 3.29 -5.40
N ARG A 91 13.60 4.20 -5.47
CA ARG A 91 13.85 5.65 -5.26
C ARG A 91 13.79 6.04 -3.78
N PRO A 92 14.62 6.99 -3.31
CA PRO A 92 14.60 7.39 -1.90
C PRO A 92 13.25 7.89 -1.39
N ARG A 93 12.49 8.60 -2.23
CA ARG A 93 11.13 9.10 -1.94
C ARG A 93 10.05 8.03 -1.69
N PHE A 94 10.33 6.76 -2.00
CA PHE A 94 9.38 5.66 -1.78
C PHE A 94 9.27 5.36 -0.28
N THR A 95 8.04 5.23 0.20
CA THR A 95 7.71 5.12 1.62
C THR A 95 7.61 3.67 2.07
N TYR A 96 6.62 2.89 1.61
CA TYR A 96 6.38 1.50 2.04
C TYR A 96 5.50 0.71 1.07
N PHE A 97 5.25 -0.57 1.37
CA PHE A 97 4.67 -1.53 0.42
C PHE A 97 3.26 -1.20 -0.11
N VAL A 98 2.45 -0.42 0.61
CA VAL A 98 1.13 0.01 0.10
C VAL A 98 1.29 0.97 -1.08
N GLU A 99 2.26 1.88 -1.04
CA GLU A 99 2.61 2.73 -2.18
C GLU A 99 3.04 1.87 -3.38
N GLY A 100 3.77 0.78 -3.12
CA GLY A 100 4.13 -0.21 -4.13
C GLY A 100 2.90 -0.85 -4.78
N ALA A 101 1.89 -1.22 -3.99
CA ALA A 101 0.61 -1.73 -4.48
C ALA A 101 -0.08 -0.71 -5.39
N VAL A 102 -0.12 0.57 -4.99
CA VAL A 102 -0.76 1.66 -5.76
C VAL A 102 -0.03 1.89 -7.09
N TYR A 103 1.30 1.87 -7.10
CA TYR A 103 2.08 1.95 -8.35
C TYR A 103 1.82 0.76 -9.25
N GLY A 104 1.78 -0.44 -8.69
CA GLY A 104 1.44 -1.66 -9.42
C GLY A 104 0.05 -1.61 -10.03
N PHE A 105 -0.94 -1.17 -9.27
CA PHE A 105 -2.31 -0.97 -9.72
C PHE A 105 -2.34 -0.01 -10.93
N ALA A 106 -1.70 1.15 -10.80
CA ALA A 106 -1.67 2.15 -11.87
C ALA A 106 -1.01 1.65 -13.16
N ALA A 107 0.12 0.94 -13.06
CA ALA A 107 0.78 0.33 -14.22
C ALA A 107 -0.09 -0.75 -14.87
N GLY A 108 -0.73 -1.61 -14.07
CA GLY A 108 -1.65 -2.63 -14.55
C GLY A 108 -2.86 -2.04 -15.29
N ILE A 109 -3.45 -0.97 -14.76
CA ILE A 109 -4.57 -0.25 -15.39
C ILE A 109 -4.15 0.40 -16.71
N GLY A 110 -3.00 1.08 -16.76
CA GLY A 110 -2.49 1.69 -17.99
C GLY A 110 -2.26 0.66 -19.08
N PHE A 111 -1.73 -0.51 -18.72
CA PHE A 111 -1.57 -1.63 -19.64
C PHE A 111 -2.93 -2.17 -20.14
N ALA A 112 -3.85 -2.43 -19.21
CA ALA A 112 -5.14 -3.06 -19.49
C ALA A 112 -6.00 -2.25 -20.48
N ILE A 113 -5.97 -0.92 -20.41
CA ILE A 113 -6.73 -0.05 -21.33
C ILE A 113 -6.37 -0.35 -22.79
N PHE A 114 -5.08 -0.42 -23.11
CA PHE A 114 -4.64 -0.63 -24.48
C PHE A 114 -4.77 -2.09 -24.92
N GLU A 115 -4.59 -3.05 -24.00
CA GLU A 115 -4.87 -4.44 -24.30
C GLU A 115 -6.36 -4.66 -24.62
N ASN A 116 -7.25 -4.02 -23.87
CA ASN A 116 -8.68 -4.03 -24.15
C ASN A 116 -9.01 -3.45 -25.53
N PHE A 117 -8.35 -2.36 -25.93
CA PHE A 117 -8.53 -1.80 -27.27
C PHE A 117 -8.10 -2.81 -28.35
N GLN A 118 -6.94 -3.45 -28.19
CA GLN A 118 -6.49 -4.49 -29.10
C GLN A 118 -7.48 -5.67 -29.17
N TYR A 119 -8.06 -6.08 -28.03
CA TYR A 119 -9.10 -7.11 -28.03
C TYR A 119 -10.36 -6.67 -28.76
N ILE A 120 -10.86 -5.46 -28.53
CA ILE A 120 -12.04 -4.90 -29.22
C ILE A 120 -11.81 -4.86 -30.73
N GLU A 121 -10.64 -4.40 -31.18
CA GLU A 121 -10.29 -4.37 -32.60
C GLU A 121 -10.26 -5.77 -33.23
N SER A 122 -9.72 -6.76 -32.52
CA SER A 122 -9.67 -8.14 -32.99
C SER A 122 -11.03 -8.85 -32.97
N ALA A 123 -11.99 -8.34 -32.18
CA ALA A 123 -13.30 -8.95 -31.96
C ALA A 123 -14.40 -8.37 -32.87
N GLN A 124 -14.05 -7.71 -33.99
CA GLN A 124 -14.98 -7.05 -34.91
C GLN A 124 -16.17 -7.93 -35.39
N SER A 125 -16.10 -9.25 -35.26
CA SER A 125 -17.17 -10.22 -35.58
C SER A 125 -17.81 -10.95 -34.39
N ALA A 126 -17.28 -10.84 -33.16
CA ALA A 126 -17.55 -11.77 -32.05
C ALA A 126 -18.56 -11.27 -30.99
N GLY A 127 -19.16 -10.10 -31.17
CA GLY A 127 -20.24 -9.59 -30.31
C GLY A 127 -19.76 -8.76 -29.12
N LEU A 128 -20.42 -7.61 -28.94
CA LEU A 128 -20.14 -6.59 -27.92
C LEU A 128 -20.04 -7.17 -26.49
N THR A 129 -20.83 -8.19 -26.18
CA THR A 129 -20.87 -8.87 -24.88
C THR A 129 -19.54 -9.54 -24.51
N LEU A 130 -18.87 -10.18 -25.47
CA LEU A 130 -17.56 -10.81 -25.25
C LEU A 130 -16.47 -9.76 -25.06
N ALA A 131 -16.54 -8.64 -25.79
CA ALA A 131 -15.60 -7.55 -25.61
C ALA A 131 -15.74 -6.90 -24.21
N LEU A 132 -16.98 -6.63 -23.78
CA LEU A 132 -17.26 -6.03 -22.47
C LEU A 132 -16.82 -6.92 -21.30
N SER A 133 -16.91 -8.24 -21.45
CA SER A 133 -16.48 -9.15 -20.40
C SER A 133 -14.98 -9.30 -20.27
N ARG A 134 -14.27 -9.26 -21.40
CA ARG A 134 -12.82 -9.20 -21.41
C ARG A 134 -12.35 -7.91 -20.79
N VAL A 135 -12.99 -6.77 -21.05
CA VAL A 135 -12.66 -5.49 -20.41
C VAL A 135 -12.65 -5.61 -18.89
N VAL A 136 -13.73 -6.11 -18.28
CA VAL A 136 -13.83 -6.18 -16.82
C VAL A 136 -12.79 -7.13 -16.23
N SER A 137 -12.67 -8.32 -16.80
CA SER A 137 -11.81 -9.37 -16.25
C SER A 137 -10.32 -9.10 -16.46
N THR A 138 -9.94 -8.56 -17.62
CA THR A 138 -8.56 -8.16 -17.98
C THR A 138 -8.07 -6.99 -17.12
N ASN A 139 -8.94 -5.99 -16.87
CA ASN A 139 -8.60 -4.89 -15.97
C ASN A 139 -8.27 -5.39 -14.55
N LEU A 140 -9.06 -6.33 -14.04
CA LEU A 140 -8.90 -6.85 -12.69
C LEU A 140 -7.64 -7.70 -12.55
N ILE A 141 -7.32 -8.55 -13.54
CA ILE A 141 -6.11 -9.39 -13.45
C ILE A 141 -4.82 -8.58 -13.55
N HIS A 142 -4.73 -7.60 -14.46
CA HIS A 142 -3.53 -6.76 -14.55
C HIS A 142 -3.37 -5.89 -13.32
N ALA A 143 -4.46 -5.29 -12.84
CA ALA A 143 -4.43 -4.53 -11.60
C ALA A 143 -3.97 -5.42 -10.43
N ALA A 144 -4.50 -6.64 -10.31
CA ALA A 144 -4.17 -7.54 -9.21
C ALA A 144 -2.73 -8.08 -9.26
N ALA A 145 -2.33 -8.64 -10.40
CA ALA A 145 -1.00 -9.23 -10.59
C ALA A 145 0.11 -8.17 -10.40
N THR A 146 -0.04 -7.03 -11.07
CA THR A 146 0.98 -5.97 -11.01
C THR A 146 0.98 -5.26 -9.64
N SER A 147 -0.17 -5.14 -8.95
CA SER A 147 -0.21 -4.70 -7.53
C SER A 147 0.51 -5.67 -6.60
N ALA A 148 0.32 -6.98 -6.79
CA ALA A 148 1.03 -8.00 -6.00
C ALA A 148 2.55 -7.84 -6.17
N LEU A 149 3.03 -7.72 -7.41
CA LEU A 149 4.45 -7.44 -7.67
C LEU A 149 4.93 -6.16 -6.95
N GLY A 150 4.15 -5.07 -7.03
CA GLY A 150 4.46 -3.83 -6.33
C GLY A 150 4.58 -3.98 -4.80
N ILE A 151 3.70 -4.77 -4.18
CA ILE A 151 3.76 -5.09 -2.74
C ILE A 151 5.05 -5.83 -2.40
N PHE A 152 5.37 -6.88 -3.15
CA PHE A 152 6.56 -7.70 -2.90
C PHE A 152 7.85 -6.91 -3.11
N LEU A 153 7.93 -6.08 -4.16
CA LEU A 153 9.06 -5.17 -4.36
C LEU A 153 9.19 -4.18 -3.20
N GLY A 154 8.06 -3.61 -2.75
CA GLY A 154 8.03 -2.71 -1.61
C GLY A 154 8.49 -3.35 -0.30
N GLN A 155 8.18 -4.64 -0.09
CA GLN A 155 8.68 -5.42 1.05
C GLN A 155 10.18 -5.75 0.89
N ALA A 156 10.59 -6.18 -0.30
CA ALA A 156 11.98 -6.52 -0.63
C ALA A 156 12.95 -5.39 -0.33
N ARG A 157 12.52 -4.13 -0.50
CA ARG A 157 13.31 -2.93 -0.17
C ARG A 157 13.86 -2.94 1.26
N PHE A 158 13.08 -3.43 2.23
CA PHE A 158 13.43 -3.44 3.65
C PHE A 158 14.16 -4.72 4.10
N GLU A 159 14.39 -5.66 3.18
CA GLU A 159 15.08 -6.89 3.53
C GLU A 159 16.58 -6.67 3.78
N ARG A 160 17.11 -7.48 4.69
CA ARG A 160 18.55 -7.52 4.99
C ARG A 160 19.22 -8.54 4.07
N GLY A 161 20.27 -8.10 3.38
CA GLY A 161 21.02 -8.92 2.43
C GLY A 161 20.44 -8.89 1.01
N TRP A 162 21.34 -8.78 0.03
CA TRP A 162 20.98 -8.64 -1.38
C TRP A 162 20.23 -9.86 -1.92
N LEU A 163 20.60 -11.08 -1.51
CA LEU A 163 19.94 -12.32 -1.90
C LEU A 163 18.47 -12.36 -1.49
N ARG A 164 18.17 -11.98 -0.24
CA ARG A 164 16.79 -11.98 0.26
C ARG A 164 15.96 -10.89 -0.42
N ARG A 165 16.53 -9.71 -0.64
CA ARG A 165 15.88 -8.63 -1.41
C ARG A 165 15.52 -9.10 -2.82
N ILE A 166 16.45 -9.71 -3.55
CA ILE A 166 16.17 -10.24 -4.89
C ILE A 166 15.15 -11.38 -4.81
N GLY A 167 15.30 -12.31 -3.86
CA GLY A 167 14.40 -13.44 -3.68
C GLY A 167 12.95 -13.02 -3.45
N VAL A 168 12.69 -12.04 -2.58
CA VAL A 168 11.34 -11.50 -2.35
C VAL A 168 10.79 -10.79 -3.59
N GLY A 169 11.61 -10.00 -4.28
CA GLY A 169 11.21 -9.34 -5.53
C GLY A 169 10.86 -10.35 -6.64
N LEU A 170 11.68 -11.38 -6.83
CA LEU A 170 11.44 -12.45 -7.79
C LEU A 170 10.24 -13.32 -7.41
N ALA A 171 10.01 -13.57 -6.13
CA ALA A 171 8.81 -14.26 -5.67
C ALA A 171 7.55 -13.47 -6.04
N GLY A 172 7.56 -12.15 -5.88
CA GLY A 172 6.49 -11.27 -6.33
C GLY A 172 6.24 -11.33 -7.83
N LEU A 173 7.32 -11.34 -8.62
CA LEU A 173 7.26 -11.43 -10.07
C LEU A 173 6.69 -12.78 -10.52
N LEU A 174 7.15 -13.87 -9.90
CA LEU A 174 6.64 -15.21 -10.16
C LEU A 174 5.14 -15.31 -9.83
N ILE A 175 4.71 -14.76 -8.69
CA ILE A 175 3.28 -14.75 -8.32
C ILE A 175 2.46 -13.97 -9.36
N ALA A 176 2.93 -12.79 -9.79
CA ALA A 176 2.26 -12.01 -10.81
C ALA A 176 2.14 -12.78 -12.14
N MET A 177 3.22 -13.41 -12.59
CA MET A 177 3.25 -14.25 -13.79
C MET A 177 2.28 -15.43 -13.67
N LEU A 178 2.31 -16.17 -12.56
CA LEU A 178 1.45 -17.34 -12.36
C LEU A 178 -0.03 -16.97 -12.33
N LEU A 179 -0.38 -15.85 -11.66
CA LEU A 179 -1.76 -15.35 -11.65
C LEU A 179 -2.21 -15.01 -13.08
N HIS A 180 -1.37 -14.32 -13.85
CA HIS A 180 -1.71 -13.87 -15.18
C HIS A 180 -1.75 -15.03 -16.20
N VAL A 181 -0.75 -15.92 -16.20
CA VAL A 181 -0.75 -17.17 -16.97
C VAL A 181 -1.97 -18.00 -16.63
N GLY A 182 -2.26 -18.21 -15.33
CA GLY A 182 -3.41 -18.97 -14.88
C GLY A 182 -4.74 -18.40 -15.39
N PHE A 183 -4.90 -17.08 -15.33
CA PHE A 183 -6.06 -16.39 -15.86
C PHE A 183 -6.20 -16.55 -17.39
N ASN A 184 -5.13 -16.34 -18.16
CA ASN A 184 -5.18 -16.51 -19.62
C ASN A 184 -5.48 -17.97 -20.00
N ASN A 185 -4.92 -18.92 -19.28
CA ASN A 185 -5.18 -20.34 -19.50
C ASN A 185 -6.62 -20.73 -19.16
N LEU A 186 -7.22 -20.12 -18.13
CA LEU A 186 -8.62 -20.31 -17.78
C LEU A 186 -9.53 -19.72 -18.88
N VAL A 187 -9.29 -18.46 -19.25
CA VAL A 187 -10.15 -17.72 -20.20
C VAL A 187 -10.05 -18.26 -21.62
N THR A 188 -8.92 -18.84 -22.02
CA THR A 188 -8.72 -19.40 -23.37
C THR A 188 -9.08 -20.88 -23.51
N ARG A 189 -9.48 -21.57 -22.43
CA ARG A 189 -9.91 -22.98 -22.47
C ARG A 189 -11.38 -23.19 -22.14
N VAL A 190 -12.03 -22.23 -21.49
CA VAL A 190 -13.45 -22.31 -21.16
C VAL A 190 -14.25 -21.66 -22.28
N ASP A 191 -14.97 -22.47 -23.06
CA ASP A 191 -15.72 -22.02 -24.25
C ASP A 191 -17.25 -21.95 -24.02
N SER A 192 -17.68 -21.82 -22.76
CA SER A 192 -19.10 -21.80 -22.36
C SER A 192 -19.56 -20.42 -21.91
N GLY A 193 -20.89 -20.18 -21.87
CA GLY A 193 -21.48 -18.95 -21.32
C GLY A 193 -21.10 -18.65 -19.86
N LEU A 194 -20.51 -19.62 -19.15
CA LEU A 194 -19.97 -19.46 -17.81
C LEU A 194 -18.61 -18.74 -17.78
N LEU A 195 -17.93 -18.59 -18.91
CA LEU A 195 -16.64 -17.89 -19.02
C LEU A 195 -16.70 -16.49 -18.39
N LEU A 196 -17.81 -15.78 -18.61
CA LEU A 196 -18.09 -14.47 -18.04
C LEU A 196 -18.08 -14.48 -16.51
N LEU A 197 -18.77 -15.47 -15.94
CA LEU A 197 -18.88 -15.65 -14.50
C LEU A 197 -17.52 -16.00 -13.91
N TYR A 198 -16.78 -16.93 -14.52
CA TYR A 198 -15.45 -17.32 -14.04
C TYR A 198 -14.46 -16.16 -14.10
N ALA A 199 -14.40 -15.46 -15.23
CA ALA A 199 -13.48 -14.33 -15.41
C ALA A 199 -13.81 -13.19 -14.43
N ALA A 200 -15.10 -12.92 -14.18
CA ALA A 200 -15.53 -11.97 -13.17
C ALA A 200 -15.17 -12.42 -11.75
N VAL A 201 -15.42 -13.68 -11.38
CA VAL A 201 -15.11 -14.23 -10.05
C VAL A 201 -13.61 -14.19 -9.78
N CYS A 202 -12.78 -14.63 -10.73
CA CYS A 202 -11.32 -14.59 -10.59
C CYS A 202 -10.80 -13.15 -10.49
N GLY A 203 -11.30 -12.24 -11.32
CA GLY A 203 -10.95 -10.83 -11.26
C GLY A 203 -11.34 -10.18 -9.92
N LEU A 204 -12.57 -10.42 -9.45
CA LEU A 204 -13.07 -9.88 -8.19
C LEU A 204 -12.34 -10.48 -6.98
N ALA A 205 -12.02 -11.77 -7.02
CA ALA A 205 -11.20 -12.42 -5.99
C ALA A 205 -9.79 -11.80 -5.91
N GLY A 206 -9.15 -11.58 -7.06
CA GLY A 206 -7.86 -10.88 -7.15
C GLY A 206 -7.92 -9.46 -6.59
N ALA A 207 -8.93 -8.68 -7.00
CA ALA A 207 -9.14 -7.33 -6.48
C ALA A 207 -9.45 -7.32 -4.97
N GLY A 208 -10.24 -8.28 -4.49
CA GLY A 208 -10.54 -8.46 -3.07
C GLY A 208 -9.30 -8.79 -2.24
N LEU A 209 -8.42 -9.66 -2.75
CA LEU A 209 -7.15 -9.99 -2.09
C LEU A 209 -6.22 -8.77 -2.01
N ILE A 210 -6.11 -7.98 -3.09
CA ILE A 210 -5.31 -6.74 -3.06
C ILE A 210 -5.93 -5.71 -2.12
N ALA A 211 -7.24 -5.50 -2.16
CA ALA A 211 -7.93 -4.59 -1.26
C ALA A 211 -7.75 -5.01 0.22
N PHE A 212 -7.84 -6.31 0.51
CA PHE A 212 -7.55 -6.86 1.84
C PHE A 212 -6.10 -6.57 2.26
N THR A 213 -5.14 -6.80 1.36
CA THR A 213 -3.72 -6.55 1.62
C THR A 213 -3.43 -5.06 1.87
N ILE A 214 -4.04 -4.17 1.08
CA ILE A 214 -3.97 -2.72 1.27
C ILE A 214 -4.58 -2.33 2.62
N LYS A 215 -5.78 -2.82 2.96
CA LYS A 215 -6.42 -2.57 4.26
C LYS A 215 -5.53 -3.01 5.42
N ARG A 216 -4.91 -4.18 5.33
CA ARG A 216 -3.94 -4.66 6.33
C ARG A 216 -2.71 -3.74 6.40
N GLY A 217 -2.21 -3.29 5.26
CA GLY A 217 -1.08 -2.37 5.19
C GLY A 217 -1.38 -0.96 5.72
N LEU A 218 -2.60 -0.47 5.55
CA LEU A 218 -3.05 0.79 6.15
C LEU A 218 -3.10 0.68 7.69
N LYS A 219 -3.56 -0.46 8.24
CA LYS A 219 -3.49 -0.73 9.69
C LYS A 219 -2.05 -0.73 10.21
N THR A 220 -1.14 -1.40 9.49
CA THR A 220 0.30 -1.35 9.81
C THR A 220 0.84 0.08 9.69
N GLY A 221 0.35 0.85 8.73
CA GLY A 221 0.74 2.24 8.55
C GLY A 221 0.35 3.15 9.71
N LYS A 222 -0.82 2.94 10.32
CA LYS A 222 -1.20 3.65 11.57
C LYS A 222 -0.18 3.45 12.67
N ILE A 223 0.24 2.20 12.89
CA ILE A 223 1.27 1.85 13.88
C ILE A 223 2.60 2.54 13.54
N TRP A 224 3.00 2.55 12.26
CA TRP A 224 4.23 3.24 11.83
C TRP A 224 4.18 4.74 12.10
N LEU A 225 3.02 5.37 11.87
CA LEU A 225 2.82 6.80 12.15
C LEU A 225 2.89 7.11 13.63
N GLU A 226 2.30 6.27 14.49
CA GLU A 226 2.36 6.41 15.95
C GLU A 226 3.78 6.26 16.50
N GLU A 227 4.54 5.31 15.97
CA GLU A 227 5.92 5.08 16.40
C GLU A 227 6.88 6.17 15.92
N SER A 228 6.63 6.78 14.76
CA SER A 228 7.57 7.73 14.14
C SER A 228 7.22 9.21 14.32
N LEU A 229 5.95 9.56 14.55
CA LEU A 229 5.57 10.96 14.78
C LEU A 229 5.79 11.32 16.24
N GLY A 230 6.65 12.31 16.47
CA GLY A 230 6.92 12.81 17.82
C GLY A 230 7.55 14.20 17.83
N MET A 231 8.08 14.57 19.00
CA MET A 231 8.61 15.92 19.25
C MET A 231 9.77 16.32 18.33
N ALA A 232 10.55 15.35 17.83
CA ALA A 232 11.65 15.60 16.89
C ALA A 232 11.19 16.31 15.60
N ASP A 233 9.97 16.04 15.14
CA ASP A 233 9.38 16.64 13.94
C ASP A 233 8.41 17.79 14.25
N ARG A 234 8.41 18.27 15.51
CA ARG A 234 7.49 19.32 16.01
C ARG A 234 6.02 18.96 15.80
N VAL A 235 5.71 17.67 15.91
CA VAL A 235 4.36 17.13 15.82
C VAL A 235 3.80 16.98 17.22
N THR A 236 2.64 17.58 17.48
CA THR A 236 1.97 17.44 18.78
C THR A 236 1.19 16.12 18.85
N SER A 237 0.88 15.64 20.06
CA SER A 237 0.04 14.46 20.26
C SER A 237 -1.33 14.59 19.60
N GLY A 238 -1.94 15.78 19.66
CA GLY A 238 -3.21 16.07 18.97
C GLY A 238 -3.10 16.00 17.45
N GLU A 239 -2.01 16.52 16.86
CA GLU A 239 -1.77 16.38 15.41
C GLU A 239 -1.52 14.92 15.01
N ALA A 240 -0.73 14.18 15.78
CA ALA A 240 -0.49 12.76 15.56
C ALA A 240 -1.78 11.94 15.61
N ALA A 241 -2.65 12.21 16.58
CA ALA A 241 -3.95 11.54 16.73
C ALA A 241 -4.91 11.80 15.54
N VAL A 242 -4.80 12.95 14.87
CA VAL A 242 -5.57 13.19 13.63
C VAL A 242 -4.95 12.45 12.46
N VAL A 243 -3.62 12.50 12.34
CA VAL A 243 -2.89 11.83 11.27
C VAL A 243 -3.09 10.31 11.29
N THR A 244 -3.24 9.67 12.44
CA THR A 244 -3.51 8.22 12.50
C THR A 244 -4.92 7.87 12.03
N ARG A 245 -5.86 8.82 12.08
CA ARG A 245 -7.27 8.69 11.69
C ARG A 245 -7.59 9.40 10.38
N MET A 246 -6.65 9.40 9.44
CA MET A 246 -6.86 10.00 8.10
C MET A 246 -8.07 9.41 7.34
N GLU A 247 -8.54 8.21 7.69
CA GLU A 247 -9.74 7.60 7.11
C GLU A 247 -11.05 8.34 7.45
N SER A 248 -11.12 8.98 8.62
CA SER A 248 -12.26 9.77 9.09
C SER A 248 -11.89 11.26 9.21
N VAL A 249 -10.87 11.71 8.48
CA VAL A 249 -10.39 13.10 8.54
C VAL A 249 -11.47 14.10 8.14
N ASP A 250 -12.39 13.70 7.26
CA ASP A 250 -13.48 14.56 6.80
C ASP A 250 -14.47 14.84 7.94
N ASP A 251 -14.84 13.81 8.70
CA ASP A 251 -15.71 13.91 9.87
C ASP A 251 -15.01 14.67 11.01
N ILE A 252 -13.72 14.39 11.23
CA ILE A 252 -12.88 15.08 12.22
C ILE A 252 -12.79 16.58 11.94
N LEU A 253 -12.71 16.96 10.67
CA LEU A 253 -12.56 18.35 10.26
C LEU A 253 -13.89 19.05 9.98
N GLU A 254 -15.03 18.40 10.16
CA GLU A 254 -16.36 18.98 9.94
C GLU A 254 -16.59 20.24 10.80
N PRO A 255 -16.31 20.24 12.13
CA PRO A 255 -16.42 21.46 12.95
C PRO A 255 -15.47 22.58 12.49
N LEU A 256 -14.31 22.23 11.94
CA LEU A 256 -13.38 23.20 11.37
C LEU A 256 -13.88 23.73 10.02
N ALA A 257 -14.59 22.92 9.23
CA ALA A 257 -15.15 23.31 7.96
C ALA A 257 -16.30 24.30 8.14
N GLU A 258 -17.15 24.11 9.14
CA GLU A 258 -18.21 25.05 9.51
C GLU A 258 -17.62 26.40 9.95
N ARG A 259 -16.54 26.36 10.74
CA ARG A 259 -15.95 27.55 11.35
C ARG A 259 -15.02 28.34 10.43
N PHE A 260 -14.20 27.67 9.64
CA PHE A 260 -13.13 28.28 8.83
C PHE A 260 -13.36 28.15 7.32
N GLY A 261 -14.40 27.44 6.91
CA GLY A 261 -14.75 27.20 5.52
C GLY A 261 -13.90 26.12 4.83
N LYS A 262 -14.42 25.62 3.70
CA LYS A 262 -13.83 24.50 2.94
C LYS A 262 -12.39 24.74 2.48
N LYS A 263 -12.01 25.98 2.17
CA LYS A 263 -10.65 26.33 1.75
C LYS A 263 -9.63 26.00 2.85
N LYS A 264 -9.92 26.40 4.09
CA LYS A 264 -9.02 26.16 5.22
C LYS A 264 -8.95 24.69 5.57
N THR A 265 -10.07 23.98 5.53
CA THR A 265 -10.12 22.52 5.72
C THR A 265 -9.23 21.78 4.70
N ASN A 266 -9.22 22.21 3.44
CA ASN A 266 -8.34 21.62 2.43
C ASN A 266 -6.86 21.90 2.71
N GLU A 267 -6.51 23.10 3.20
CA GLU A 267 -5.14 23.42 3.63
C GLU A 267 -4.71 22.57 4.83
N ILE A 268 -5.63 22.30 5.77
CA ILE A 268 -5.39 21.40 6.91
C ILE A 268 -5.18 19.95 6.45
N LYS A 269 -6.04 19.45 5.55
CA LYS A 269 -5.87 18.11 4.95
C LYS A 269 -4.52 17.98 4.26
N ASP A 270 -4.12 18.98 3.47
CA ASP A 270 -2.82 18.99 2.80
C ASP A 270 -1.64 18.96 3.79
N PHE A 271 -1.73 19.74 4.87
CA PHE A 271 -0.76 19.71 5.97
C PHE A 271 -0.68 18.32 6.64
N LEU A 272 -1.81 17.75 7.03
CA LEU A 272 -1.89 16.44 7.69
C LEU A 272 -1.37 15.31 6.80
N THR A 273 -1.72 15.31 5.52
CA THR A 273 -1.20 14.34 4.53
C THR A 273 0.32 14.42 4.41
N LYS A 274 0.90 15.62 4.32
CA LYS A 274 2.36 15.80 4.27
C LYS A 274 3.03 15.32 5.56
N GLN A 275 2.41 15.57 6.71
CA GLN A 275 2.90 15.10 8.00
C GLN A 275 2.83 13.57 8.12
N ALA A 276 1.76 12.94 7.62
CA ALA A 276 1.67 11.48 7.53
C ALA A 276 2.82 10.92 6.70
N ARG A 277 3.06 11.50 5.51
CA ARG A 277 4.16 11.09 4.64
C ARG A 277 5.53 11.25 5.33
N LEU A 278 5.73 12.32 6.09
CA LEU A 278 6.94 12.52 6.89
C LEU A 278 7.16 11.37 7.89
N GLY A 279 6.10 10.99 8.63
CA GLY A 279 6.13 9.84 9.54
C GLY A 279 6.48 8.53 8.84
N PHE A 280 5.87 8.25 7.68
CA PHE A 280 6.22 7.07 6.89
C PHE A 280 7.67 7.06 6.42
N MET A 281 8.19 8.21 5.98
CA MET A 281 9.59 8.31 5.53
C MET A 281 10.57 8.12 6.69
N ARG A 282 10.27 8.65 7.88
CA ARG A 282 11.04 8.38 9.11
C ARG A 282 11.11 6.89 9.40
N LYS A 283 9.96 6.21 9.39
CA LYS A 283 9.93 4.77 9.60
C LYS A 283 10.68 3.99 8.52
N SER A 284 10.61 4.47 7.28
CA SER A 284 11.34 3.89 6.16
C SER A 284 12.85 3.92 6.41
N VAL A 285 13.40 5.06 6.87
CA VAL A 285 14.83 5.19 7.22
C VAL A 285 15.25 4.22 8.31
N GLU A 286 14.45 4.07 9.38
CA GLU A 286 14.73 3.12 10.47
C GLU A 286 14.83 1.67 9.97
N ARG A 287 14.01 1.31 8.97
CA ARG A 287 13.93 -0.07 8.44
C ARG A 287 14.88 -0.34 7.29
N LEU A 288 15.36 0.70 6.61
CA LEU A 288 16.31 0.54 5.51
C LEU A 288 17.62 -0.06 6.00
N SER A 289 18.15 -1.01 5.24
CA SER A 289 19.44 -1.66 5.52
C SER A 289 20.62 -1.00 4.80
N ASP A 290 20.37 -0.30 3.70
CA ASP A 290 21.38 0.28 2.82
C ASP A 290 21.65 1.75 3.16
N GLU A 291 22.89 2.07 3.54
CA GLU A 291 23.32 3.41 3.94
C GLU A 291 23.17 4.47 2.83
N ARG A 292 23.40 4.10 1.56
CA ARG A 292 23.21 5.04 0.45
C ARG A 292 21.73 5.43 0.32
N MET A 293 20.85 4.44 0.47
CA MET A 293 19.41 4.65 0.41
C MET A 293 18.89 5.41 1.62
N LYS A 294 19.43 5.17 2.82
CA LYS A 294 19.12 5.95 4.02
C LYS A 294 19.43 7.43 3.80
N ARG A 295 20.66 7.75 3.40
CA ARG A 295 21.08 9.13 3.13
C ARG A 295 20.17 9.84 2.12
N GLY A 296 19.88 9.18 1.00
CA GLY A 296 18.96 9.76 0.01
C GLY A 296 17.54 9.94 0.55
N THR A 297 17.09 9.08 1.47
CA THR A 297 15.75 9.18 2.07
C THR A 297 15.71 10.30 3.11
N GLU A 298 16.80 10.48 3.87
CA GLU A 298 16.98 11.61 4.80
C GLU A 298 16.98 12.95 4.08
N GLU A 299 17.63 13.06 2.91
CA GLU A 299 17.58 14.26 2.08
C GLU A 299 16.13 14.61 1.66
N GLU A 300 15.34 13.60 1.29
CA GLU A 300 13.92 13.79 0.96
C GLU A 300 13.08 14.16 2.21
N ILE A 301 13.41 13.64 3.39
CA ILE A 301 12.79 14.03 4.67
C ILE A 301 13.03 15.52 4.95
N VAL A 302 14.24 16.03 4.69
CA VAL A 302 14.56 17.46 4.89
C VAL A 302 13.68 18.33 3.98
N LYS A 303 13.58 18.00 2.69
CA LYS A 303 12.70 18.71 1.74
C LYS A 303 11.24 18.64 2.17
N LEU A 304 10.78 17.46 2.60
CA LEU A 304 9.39 17.26 3.03
C LEU A 304 9.08 18.04 4.30
N ARG A 305 10.03 18.15 5.24
CA ARG A 305 9.88 18.96 6.45
C ARG A 305 9.65 20.43 6.14
N GLU A 306 10.38 20.98 5.18
CA GLU A 306 10.18 22.36 4.70
C GLU A 306 8.76 22.53 4.12
N GLN A 307 8.29 21.57 3.32
CA GLN A 307 6.93 21.59 2.78
C GLN A 307 5.85 21.50 3.88
N VAL A 308 6.10 20.71 4.94
CA VAL A 308 5.22 20.62 6.12
C VAL A 308 5.18 21.97 6.84
N ASP A 309 6.31 22.64 7.01
CA ASP A 309 6.36 23.96 7.65
C ASP A 309 5.64 25.04 6.82
N ILE A 310 5.80 25.02 5.50
CA ILE A 310 5.04 25.91 4.60
C ILE A 310 3.53 25.63 4.72
N ALA A 311 3.12 24.36 4.71
CA ALA A 311 1.72 23.99 4.84
C ALA A 311 1.14 24.42 6.21
N ARG A 312 1.91 24.22 7.30
CA ARG A 312 1.56 24.65 8.66
C ARG A 312 1.32 26.16 8.74
N ARG A 313 2.20 26.96 8.11
CA ARG A 313 2.04 28.42 8.05
C ARG A 313 0.77 28.83 7.29
N LYS A 314 0.43 28.14 6.19
CA LYS A 314 -0.79 28.41 5.42
C LYS A 314 -2.06 28.14 6.23
N VAL A 315 -2.08 27.08 7.04
CA VAL A 315 -3.19 26.81 7.97
C VAL A 315 -3.39 28.00 8.91
N GLY A 316 -2.31 28.48 9.52
CA GLY A 316 -2.31 29.64 10.40
C GLY A 316 -2.61 29.29 11.86
N SER A 317 -2.12 30.12 12.78
CA SER A 317 -2.03 29.81 14.21
C SER A 317 -3.37 29.46 14.87
N TYR A 318 -4.44 30.14 14.48
CA TYR A 318 -5.76 29.96 15.10
C TYR A 318 -6.42 28.62 14.73
N ALA A 319 -6.38 28.25 13.45
CA ALA A 319 -6.85 26.96 12.98
C ALA A 319 -5.98 25.80 13.51
N MET A 320 -4.66 26.02 13.61
CA MET A 320 -3.74 25.06 14.23
C MET A 320 -4.04 24.84 15.72
N LEU A 321 -4.37 25.90 16.47
CA LEU A 321 -4.74 25.77 17.87
C LEU A 321 -6.00 24.93 18.03
N PHE A 322 -7.02 25.16 17.19
CA PHE A 322 -8.23 24.35 17.21
C PHE A 322 -7.94 22.88 16.87
N LEU A 323 -7.20 22.62 15.79
CA LEU A 323 -6.81 21.27 15.37
C LEU A 323 -6.12 20.48 16.49
N ARG A 324 -5.22 21.13 17.24
CA ARG A 324 -4.45 20.52 18.34
C ARG A 324 -5.29 20.19 19.57
N HIS A 325 -6.41 20.87 19.77
CA HIS A 325 -7.30 20.68 20.92
C HIS A 325 -8.58 19.91 20.58
N THR A 326 -8.76 19.49 19.32
CA THR A 326 -9.98 18.79 18.89
C THR A 326 -10.07 17.36 19.47
N PHE A 327 -9.00 16.81 20.08
CA PHE A 327 -8.99 15.43 20.59
C PHE A 327 -8.39 15.26 22.01
N PRO A 328 -9.09 14.53 22.90
CA PRO A 328 -8.51 13.94 24.12
C PRO A 328 -7.59 12.75 23.79
N GLU A 329 -6.69 12.40 24.72
CA GLU A 329 -5.57 11.45 24.56
C GLU A 329 -5.97 9.97 24.35
N ASP A 330 -7.26 9.62 24.45
CA ASP A 330 -7.75 8.24 24.69
C ASP A 330 -7.92 7.33 23.45
N SER A 331 -7.39 7.68 22.27
CA SER A 331 -7.67 6.92 21.02
C SER A 331 -6.47 6.22 20.38
N SER A 332 -5.41 5.93 21.14
CA SER A 332 -4.22 5.24 20.61
C SER A 332 -4.41 3.72 20.49
N PRO A 333 -4.21 3.13 19.30
CA PRO A 333 -4.03 1.68 19.09
C PRO A 333 -2.97 1.04 19.99
N LEU A 334 -1.90 1.76 20.33
CA LEU A 334 -0.88 1.27 21.27
C LEU A 334 -1.42 1.13 22.69
N TRP A 335 -2.26 2.09 23.14
CA TRP A 335 -2.95 1.99 24.43
C TRP A 335 -3.93 0.84 24.45
N GLY A 336 -4.71 0.65 23.37
CA GLY A 336 -5.61 -0.51 23.25
C GLY A 336 -4.85 -1.85 23.27
N ARG A 337 -3.67 -1.92 22.65
CA ARG A 337 -2.81 -3.13 22.68
C ARG A 337 -2.17 -3.34 24.06
N LEU A 338 -1.77 -2.27 24.73
CA LEU A 338 -1.24 -2.35 26.08
C LEU A 338 -2.32 -2.80 27.05
N GLU A 339 -3.52 -2.25 26.95
CA GLU A 339 -4.69 -2.65 27.73
C GLU A 339 -5.05 -4.10 27.48
N SER A 340 -5.08 -4.55 26.21
CA SER A 340 -5.32 -5.96 25.90
C SER A 340 -4.24 -6.87 26.47
N LEU A 341 -2.96 -6.47 26.43
CA LEU A 341 -1.85 -7.24 27.01
C LEU A 341 -1.91 -7.24 28.54
N ILE A 342 -2.33 -6.16 29.17
CA ILE A 342 -2.54 -6.07 30.62
C ILE A 342 -3.70 -6.98 31.01
N GLN A 343 -4.81 -6.96 30.27
CA GLN A 343 -5.96 -7.83 30.49
C GLN A 343 -5.63 -9.31 30.26
N GLU A 344 -4.90 -9.64 29.19
CA GLU A 344 -4.44 -11.00 28.90
C GLU A 344 -3.49 -11.50 30.00
N LYS A 345 -2.56 -10.64 30.46
CA LYS A 345 -1.66 -10.97 31.56
C LYS A 345 -2.37 -11.02 32.92
N ALA A 346 -3.46 -10.27 33.10
CA ALA A 346 -4.30 -10.32 34.29
C ALA A 346 -5.19 -11.58 34.29
N ALA A 347 -5.71 -11.99 33.14
CA ALA A 347 -6.50 -13.22 32.96
C ALA A 347 -5.63 -14.49 33.02
N ALA A 348 -4.36 -14.40 32.60
CA ALA A 348 -3.38 -15.48 32.71
C ALA A 348 -2.79 -15.62 34.12
N ARG A 349 -3.17 -14.77 35.09
CA ARG A 349 -2.82 -15.00 36.50
C ARG A 349 -3.68 -16.16 37.02
N PRO A 350 -3.09 -17.26 37.53
CA PRO A 350 -3.87 -18.31 38.17
C PRO A 350 -4.60 -17.75 39.39
N ALA A 351 -5.86 -18.17 39.58
CA ALA A 351 -6.73 -17.76 40.69
C ALA A 351 -6.27 -18.28 42.08
N SER A 352 -5.07 -18.85 42.17
CA SER A 352 -4.47 -19.30 43.42
C SER A 352 -2.96 -18.98 43.46
N GLY A 353 -2.58 -18.15 44.43
CA GLY A 353 -1.26 -18.22 45.08
C GLY A 353 -0.02 -17.80 44.30
N GLY A 354 -0.07 -16.75 43.46
CA GLY A 354 1.16 -16.14 42.95
C GLY A 354 1.97 -15.49 44.08
N VAL A 355 3.27 -15.81 44.18
CA VAL A 355 4.21 -15.29 45.20
C VAL A 355 4.04 -13.79 45.37
N ASN A 356 3.49 -13.39 46.51
CA ASN A 356 3.27 -11.99 46.83
C ASN A 356 4.63 -11.38 47.17
N LEU A 357 5.28 -10.75 46.17
CA LEU A 357 6.62 -10.18 46.27
C LEU A 357 6.80 -9.30 47.52
N TRP A 358 5.74 -8.59 47.91
CA TRP A 358 5.70 -7.75 49.11
C TRP A 358 5.70 -8.54 50.42
N ALA A 359 5.06 -9.72 50.44
CA ALA A 359 5.13 -10.62 51.59
C ALA A 359 6.54 -11.23 51.70
N THR A 360 7.13 -11.67 50.57
CA THR A 360 8.50 -12.23 50.55
C THR A 360 9.56 -11.20 50.94
N LEU A 361 9.38 -9.94 50.55
CA LEU A 361 10.26 -8.84 50.96
C LEU A 361 10.13 -8.50 52.45
N LYS A 362 8.91 -8.56 53.02
CA LYS A 362 8.71 -8.40 54.47
C LYS A 362 9.35 -9.52 55.27
N THR A 363 9.19 -10.77 54.85
CA THR A 363 9.81 -11.92 55.54
C THR A 363 11.34 -11.83 55.53
N ARG A 364 11.94 -11.42 54.39
CA ARG A 364 13.40 -11.19 54.31
C ARG A 364 13.88 -10.02 55.17
N GLN A 365 13.10 -8.96 55.31
CA GLN A 365 13.42 -7.86 56.21
C GLN A 365 13.36 -8.28 57.68
N GLU A 366 12.40 -9.12 58.06
CA GLU A 366 12.27 -9.66 59.42
C GLU A 366 13.40 -10.66 59.74
N GLU A 367 13.78 -11.51 58.78
CA GLU A 367 14.95 -12.40 58.90
C GLU A 367 16.26 -11.63 59.05
N GLN A 368 16.45 -10.52 58.31
CA GLN A 368 17.61 -9.64 58.47
C GLN A 368 17.65 -8.93 59.82
N LYS A 369 16.49 -8.65 60.42
CA LYS A 369 16.38 -7.96 61.71
C LYS A 369 16.62 -8.89 62.90
N ASN A 370 16.42 -10.21 62.71
CA ASN A 370 16.59 -11.25 63.72
C ASN A 370 17.91 -12.03 63.62
N GLN A 371 18.84 -11.65 62.73
CA GLN A 371 20.18 -12.23 62.74
C GLN A 371 20.94 -11.76 64.00
N PRO A 372 21.45 -12.67 64.86
CA PRO A 372 22.30 -12.28 65.97
C PRO A 372 23.58 -11.63 65.42
N LYS A 373 23.97 -10.47 65.97
CA LYS A 373 25.29 -9.90 65.73
C LYS A 373 26.32 -10.94 66.14
N GLN A 374 27.01 -11.56 65.18
CA GLN A 374 28.23 -12.29 65.47
C GLN A 374 29.29 -11.25 65.88
N GLU A 375 29.65 -11.30 67.17
CA GLU A 375 30.82 -10.65 67.72
C GLU A 375 32.05 -11.17 66.97
N HIS A 376 32.74 -10.27 66.28
CA HIS A 376 34.13 -10.48 65.91
C HIS A 376 34.97 -10.17 67.16
N GLU A 377 35.30 -11.20 67.93
CA GLU A 377 36.49 -11.21 68.78
C GLU A 377 37.74 -11.44 67.90
N GLU A 378 38.87 -10.90 68.38
CA GLU A 378 40.19 -10.72 67.75
C GLU A 378 40.80 -11.91 67.02
#